data_AF-A0A7Z7CEU2-F1
#
_entry.id   AF-A0A7Z7CEU2-F1
#
_cell.length_a   1.000
_cell.length_b   1.000
_cell.length_c   1.000
_cell.angle_alpha   90.00
_cell.angle_beta   90.00
_cell.angle_gamma   90.00
#
_symmetry.space_group_name_H-M   'P 1'
#
loop_
_entity.id
_entity.type
_entity.pdbx_description
1 polymer ?
#
loop_
_entity_poly.entity_id
_entity_poly.type
_entity_poly.pdbx_seq_one_letter_code
_entity_poly.pdbx_strand_id
1 'polypeptide(L)'
;MIDVNILRMEDVVLTGIEFTDDVCFSGNSGQEVFDKPIEDGGKPISGLLYERYDNGNLAYYSYYKNGLADGDYVNYYESGRISSFQKMSKGVITGEFISWFENGNHKSIANYKYGFAITYREWDIEGVLINEKLEASEFEKKMIEKYDARAK
;
A
#
# COMPACT_ATOMS: atom_id res chain seq x y z
N MET A 1 -7.24 6.78 -18.63
CA MET A 1 -7.26 5.75 -17.58
C MET A 1 -5.84 5.57 -17.11
N ILE A 2 -5.62 5.54 -15.80
CA ILE A 2 -4.32 5.14 -15.27
C ILE A 2 -4.30 3.62 -15.32
N ASP A 3 -3.45 3.05 -16.17
CA ASP A 3 -3.30 1.61 -16.30
C ASP A 3 -2.40 1.10 -15.17
N VAL A 4 -3.02 0.65 -14.09
CA VAL A 4 -2.33 -0.06 -13.01
C VAL A 4 -2.16 -1.53 -13.42
N ASN A 5 -0.92 -2.03 -13.41
CA ASN A 5 -0.64 -3.43 -13.70
C ASN A 5 -0.84 -4.27 -12.43
N ILE A 6 -2.04 -4.81 -12.25
CA ILE A 6 -2.43 -5.60 -11.08
C ILE A 6 -2.24 -7.08 -11.40
N LEU A 7 -1.61 -7.82 -10.49
CA LEU A 7 -1.44 -9.25 -10.64
C LEU A 7 -2.79 -9.97 -10.58
N ARG A 8 -2.89 -11.08 -11.30
CA ARG A 8 -4.04 -11.97 -11.16
C ARG A 8 -3.95 -12.69 -9.82
N MET A 9 -5.10 -12.98 -9.22
CA MET A 9 -5.17 -13.73 -7.97
C MET A 9 -4.40 -15.06 -8.04
N GLU A 10 -4.49 -15.77 -9.16
CA GLU A 10 -3.76 -17.04 -9.37
C GLU A 10 -2.24 -16.87 -9.24
N ASP A 11 -1.68 -15.80 -9.79
CA ASP A 11 -0.25 -15.50 -9.73
C ASP A 11 0.16 -15.07 -8.31
N VAL A 12 -0.69 -14.28 -7.64
CA VAL A 12 -0.48 -13.85 -6.25
C VAL A 12 -0.43 -15.06 -5.33
N VAL A 13 -1.41 -15.95 -5.44
CA VAL A 13 -1.50 -17.15 -4.59
C VAL A 13 -0.40 -18.16 -4.91
N LEU A 14 0.01 -18.28 -6.17
CA LEU A 14 1.07 -19.20 -6.59
C LEU A 14 2.45 -18.79 -6.07
N THR A 15 2.74 -17.49 -6.00
CA THR A 15 4.08 -16.97 -5.72
C THR A 15 4.22 -16.29 -4.36
N GLY A 16 3.10 -15.93 -3.74
CA GLY A 16 3.06 -15.20 -2.48
C GLY A 16 2.91 -16.08 -1.26
N ILE A 17 3.21 -15.48 -0.11
CA ILE A 17 2.96 -16.03 1.22
C ILE A 17 1.60 -15.49 1.69
N GLU A 18 0.77 -16.34 2.27
CA GLU A 18 -0.49 -15.90 2.88
C GLU A 18 -0.22 -15.38 4.30
N PHE A 19 -0.74 -14.20 4.61
CA PHE A 19 -0.76 -13.63 5.95
C PHE A 19 -1.78 -14.44 6.78
N THR A 20 -1.25 -15.31 7.63
CA THR A 20 -2.01 -16.22 8.51
C THR A 20 -1.47 -16.07 9.93
N ASP A 21 -2.03 -16.80 10.90
CA ASP A 21 -1.70 -16.66 12.33
C ASP A 21 -0.19 -16.69 12.65
N ASP A 22 0.60 -17.44 11.88
CA ASP A 22 2.05 -17.46 12.04
C ASP A 22 2.66 -16.15 11.53
N VAL A 23 2.22 -15.61 10.40
CA VAL A 23 2.75 -14.35 9.85
C VAL A 23 2.27 -13.17 10.68
N CYS A 24 3.19 -12.38 11.23
CA CYS A 24 2.83 -11.30 12.17
C CYS A 24 3.62 -10.01 11.93
N PHE A 25 3.02 -8.89 12.34
CA PHE A 25 3.75 -7.64 12.51
C PHE A 25 4.62 -7.72 13.77
N SER A 26 5.91 -7.46 13.62
CA SER A 26 6.92 -7.53 14.67
C SER A 26 8.04 -6.54 14.37
N GLY A 27 9.16 -6.62 15.09
CA GLY A 27 10.32 -5.75 14.88
C GLY A 27 10.26 -4.43 15.65
N ASN A 28 11.15 -3.51 15.29
CA ASN A 28 11.40 -2.31 16.10
C ASN A 28 10.46 -1.15 15.74
N SER A 29 9.98 -1.10 14.49
CA SER A 29 9.05 -0.05 14.05
C SER A 29 7.59 -0.45 14.20
N GLY A 30 7.31 -1.76 14.32
CA GLY A 30 5.97 -2.33 14.34
C GLY A 30 5.32 -2.40 12.95
N GLN A 31 6.06 -2.09 11.89
CA GLN A 31 5.62 -2.19 10.49
C GLN A 31 6.22 -3.40 9.78
N GLU A 32 7.26 -4.02 10.36
CA GLU A 32 7.92 -5.15 9.76
C GLU A 32 7.07 -6.41 9.89
N VAL A 33 6.93 -7.16 8.79
CA VAL A 33 6.25 -8.46 8.78
C VAL A 33 7.28 -9.59 8.83
N PHE A 34 7.03 -10.54 9.72
CA PHE A 34 7.85 -11.73 9.92
C PHE A 34 7.04 -13.00 9.66
N ASP A 35 7.72 -14.09 9.32
CA ASP A 35 7.11 -15.41 9.13
C ASP A 35 6.57 -16.04 10.43
N LYS A 36 6.99 -15.52 11.59
CA LYS A 36 6.53 -15.80 12.96
C LYS A 36 7.00 -14.73 13.94
N PRO A 37 6.55 -14.73 15.21
CA PRO A 37 7.06 -13.80 16.21
C PRO A 37 8.59 -13.78 16.27
N ILE A 38 9.16 -12.58 16.46
CA ILE A 38 10.62 -12.41 16.48
C ILE A 38 11.26 -13.13 17.67
N GLU A 39 10.52 -13.22 18.78
CA GLU A 39 10.88 -13.94 20.00
C GLU A 39 11.06 -15.44 19.74
N ASP A 40 10.32 -15.98 18.77
CA ASP A 40 10.39 -17.37 18.33
C ASP A 40 11.42 -17.59 17.20
N GLY A 41 12.25 -16.59 16.92
CA GLY A 41 13.26 -16.62 15.86
C GLY A 41 12.70 -16.40 14.46
N GLY A 42 11.60 -15.66 14.33
CA GLY A 42 11.02 -15.27 13.05
C GLY A 42 11.99 -14.49 12.17
N LYS A 43 11.81 -14.63 10.86
CA LYS A 43 12.60 -13.96 9.83
C LYS A 43 11.74 -12.93 9.09
N PRO A 44 12.32 -11.77 8.75
CA PRO A 44 11.58 -10.74 8.04
C PRO A 44 11.23 -11.21 6.63
N ILE A 45 9.97 -11.02 6.22
CA ILE A 45 9.48 -11.49 4.93
C ILE A 45 10.12 -10.67 3.79
N SER A 46 10.52 -11.36 2.73
CA SER A 46 10.89 -10.75 1.45
C SER A 46 10.23 -11.53 0.32
N GLY A 47 9.56 -10.82 -0.59
CA GLY A 47 8.74 -11.42 -1.64
C GLY A 47 7.32 -10.88 -1.62
N LEU A 48 6.42 -11.61 -2.30
CA LEU A 48 5.02 -11.27 -2.36
C LEU A 48 4.29 -11.83 -1.13
N LEU A 49 3.43 -11.02 -0.53
CA LEU A 49 2.60 -11.38 0.62
C LEU A 49 1.15 -10.98 0.31
N TYR A 50 0.19 -11.77 0.75
CA TYR A 50 -1.23 -11.49 0.54
C TYR A 50 -2.08 -11.94 1.72
N GLU A 51 -3.29 -11.41 1.81
CA GLU A 51 -4.32 -11.85 2.75
C GLU A 51 -5.62 -12.11 2.00
N ARG A 52 -6.49 -12.94 2.56
CA ARG A 52 -7.82 -13.22 1.99
C ARG A 52 -8.91 -12.87 2.98
N TYR A 53 -10.07 -12.53 2.42
CA TYR A 53 -11.32 -12.55 3.17
C TYR A 53 -11.78 -14.00 3.40
N ASP A 54 -12.73 -14.18 4.32
CA ASP A 54 -13.35 -15.49 4.61
C ASP A 54 -13.99 -16.14 3.37
N ASN A 55 -14.43 -15.33 2.40
CA ASN A 55 -14.99 -15.81 1.15
C ASN A 55 -13.94 -16.33 0.14
N GLY A 56 -12.66 -16.24 0.48
CA GLY A 56 -11.52 -16.68 -0.33
C GLY A 56 -11.00 -15.67 -1.34
N ASN A 57 -11.66 -14.52 -1.52
CA ASN A 57 -11.13 -13.43 -2.35
C ASN A 57 -9.93 -12.77 -1.67
N LEU A 58 -9.02 -12.19 -2.46
CA LEU A 58 -7.94 -11.38 -1.92
C LEU A 58 -8.52 -10.20 -1.13
N ALA A 59 -7.97 -9.95 0.04
CA ALA A 59 -8.17 -8.73 0.83
C ALA A 59 -7.09 -7.70 0.49
N TYR A 60 -5.83 -8.13 0.44
CA TYR A 60 -4.73 -7.32 -0.08
C TYR A 60 -3.61 -8.19 -0.64
N TYR A 61 -2.72 -7.59 -1.43
CA TYR A 61 -1.36 -8.09 -1.62
C TYR A 61 -0.35 -6.95 -1.62
N SER A 62 0.89 -7.26 -1.25
CA SER A 62 2.01 -6.33 -1.39
C SER A 62 3.34 -7.03 -1.56
N TYR A 63 4.29 -6.37 -2.21
CA TYR A 63 5.69 -6.75 -2.17
C TYR A 63 6.35 -6.29 -0.88
N TYR A 64 7.21 -7.13 -0.32
CA TYR A 64 7.97 -6.88 0.89
C TYR A 64 9.46 -7.11 0.65
N LYS A 65 10.28 -6.33 1.35
CA LYS A 65 11.73 -6.45 1.41
C LYS A 65 12.20 -6.24 2.82
N ASN A 66 12.83 -7.26 3.41
CA ASN A 66 13.29 -7.25 4.80
C ASN A 66 12.18 -6.84 5.78
N GLY A 67 10.98 -7.40 5.60
CA GLY A 67 9.82 -7.20 6.45
C GLY A 67 9.04 -5.92 6.15
N LEU A 68 9.59 -4.98 5.38
CA LEU A 68 8.90 -3.73 5.06
C LEU A 68 8.28 -3.78 3.67
N ALA A 69 7.08 -3.21 3.51
CA ALA A 69 6.44 -3.08 2.21
C ALA A 69 7.34 -2.25 1.26
N ASP A 70 7.64 -2.79 0.08
CA ASP A 70 8.55 -2.19 -0.90
C ASP A 70 8.14 -2.65 -2.31
N GLY A 71 7.45 -1.78 -3.03
CA GLY A 71 6.81 -2.08 -4.31
C GLY A 71 5.31 -1.80 -4.28
N ASP A 72 4.56 -2.55 -5.09
CA ASP A 72 3.12 -2.36 -5.27
C ASP A 72 2.36 -2.92 -4.07
N TYR A 73 1.38 -2.17 -3.61
CA TYR A 73 0.45 -2.54 -2.54
C TYR A 73 -0.97 -2.32 -3.06
N VAL A 74 -1.77 -3.38 -2.99
CA VAL A 74 -3.12 -3.41 -3.59
C VAL A 74 -4.10 -3.91 -2.55
N ASN A 75 -5.16 -3.13 -2.34
CA ASN A 75 -6.30 -3.54 -1.52
C ASN A 75 -7.49 -3.86 -2.41
N TYR A 76 -8.33 -4.76 -1.90
CA TYR A 76 -9.57 -5.16 -2.54
C TYR A 76 -10.75 -4.87 -1.63
N TYR A 77 -11.94 -4.87 -2.22
CA TYR A 77 -13.19 -5.06 -1.52
C TYR A 77 -13.48 -6.56 -1.41
N GLU A 78 -14.33 -6.96 -0.47
CA GLU A 78 -14.74 -8.36 -0.31
C GLU A 78 -15.39 -8.95 -1.57
N SER A 79 -15.97 -8.11 -2.43
CA SER A 79 -16.46 -8.51 -3.76
C SER A 79 -15.37 -8.89 -4.77
N GLY A 80 -14.10 -8.69 -4.44
CA GLY A 80 -12.95 -8.90 -5.32
C GLY A 80 -12.61 -7.72 -6.23
N ARG A 81 -13.36 -6.60 -6.14
CA ARG A 81 -13.03 -5.36 -6.85
C ARG A 81 -11.87 -4.65 -6.16
N ILE A 82 -11.02 -3.98 -6.92
CA ILE A 82 -9.90 -3.21 -6.35
C ILE A 82 -10.47 -2.02 -5.56
N SER A 83 -10.01 -1.85 -4.32
CA SER A 83 -10.37 -0.72 -3.46
C SER A 83 -9.29 0.36 -3.46
N SER A 84 -8.01 -0.02 -3.47
CA SER A 84 -6.90 0.91 -3.63
C SER A 84 -5.65 0.29 -4.25
N PHE A 85 -4.82 1.16 -4.80
CA PHE A 85 -3.50 0.85 -5.30
C PHE A 85 -2.54 1.95 -4.85
N GLN A 86 -1.36 1.57 -4.37
CA GLN A 86 -0.30 2.50 -4.04
C GLN A 86 1.09 1.89 -4.17
N LYS A 87 2.10 2.74 -4.34
CA LYS A 87 3.50 2.32 -4.25
C LYS A 87 4.05 2.56 -2.84
N MET A 88 4.82 1.60 -2.36
CA MET A 88 5.49 1.61 -1.07
C MET A 88 7.00 1.57 -1.27
N SER A 89 7.75 2.23 -0.41
CA SER A 89 9.20 2.05 -0.31
C SER A 89 9.60 2.08 1.15
N LYS A 90 10.31 1.04 1.60
CA LYS A 90 10.76 0.89 2.99
C LYS A 90 9.63 1.13 4.02
N GLY A 91 8.43 0.58 3.75
CA GLY A 91 7.26 0.69 4.64
C GLY A 91 6.49 2.01 4.54
N VAL A 92 6.91 2.94 3.67
CA VAL A 92 6.29 4.26 3.54
C VAL A 92 5.71 4.44 2.14
N ILE A 93 4.48 4.97 2.07
CA ILE A 93 3.84 5.31 0.81
C ILE A 93 4.63 6.37 0.04
N THR A 94 4.76 6.18 -1.26
CA THR A 94 5.48 7.06 -2.17
C THR A 94 4.86 6.99 -3.56
N GLY A 95 4.99 8.04 -4.35
CA GLY A 95 4.41 8.10 -5.69
C GLY A 95 2.88 8.09 -5.68
N GLU A 96 2.30 7.42 -6.66
CA GLU A 96 0.86 7.47 -6.91
C GLU A 96 0.07 6.62 -5.91
N PHE A 97 -1.06 7.18 -5.47
CA PHE A 97 -2.11 6.52 -4.71
C PHE A 97 -3.42 6.71 -5.47
N ILE A 98 -4.15 5.62 -5.67
CA ILE A 98 -5.49 5.66 -6.23
C ILE A 98 -6.40 4.79 -5.38
N SER A 99 -7.60 5.28 -5.11
CA SER A 99 -8.67 4.49 -4.52
C SER A 99 -9.95 4.67 -5.30
N TRP A 100 -10.77 3.64 -5.24
CA TRP A 100 -12.06 3.56 -5.93
C TRP A 100 -13.15 3.26 -4.93
N PHE A 101 -14.36 3.71 -5.24
CA PHE A 101 -15.57 3.14 -4.65
C PHE A 101 -15.83 1.77 -5.29
N GLU A 102 -16.64 0.96 -4.61
CA GLU A 102 -16.97 -0.37 -5.12
C GLU A 102 -17.73 -0.33 -6.46
N ASN A 103 -18.40 0.78 -6.79
CA ASN A 103 -19.02 0.99 -8.11
C ASN A 103 -18.02 1.26 -9.25
N GLY A 104 -16.72 1.39 -8.94
CA GLY A 104 -15.64 1.67 -9.89
C GLY A 104 -15.32 3.15 -10.09
N ASN A 105 -16.09 4.06 -9.50
CA ASN A 105 -15.77 5.49 -9.55
C ASN A 105 -14.54 5.80 -8.69
N HIS A 106 -13.74 6.77 -9.12
CA HIS A 106 -12.61 7.23 -8.32
C HIS A 106 -13.09 7.83 -7.00
N LYS A 107 -12.49 7.37 -5.91
CA LYS A 107 -12.68 7.91 -4.57
C LYS A 107 -11.60 8.93 -4.23
N SER A 108 -10.35 8.61 -4.56
CA SER A 108 -9.23 9.53 -4.37
C SER A 108 -8.09 9.22 -5.33
N ILE A 109 -7.42 10.26 -5.80
CA ILE A 109 -6.17 10.20 -6.57
C ILE A 109 -5.21 11.16 -5.89
N ALA A 110 -4.04 10.66 -5.51
CA ALA A 110 -3.05 11.43 -4.76
C ALA A 110 -1.62 11.07 -5.19
N ASN A 111 -0.70 11.98 -4.92
CA ASN A 111 0.73 11.76 -5.06
C ASN A 111 1.41 11.97 -3.71
N TYR A 112 2.21 11.00 -3.29
CA TYR A 112 2.92 10.98 -2.02
C TYR A 112 4.43 11.06 -2.21
N LYS A 113 5.12 11.67 -1.25
CA LYS A 113 6.58 11.55 -1.14
C LYS A 113 6.98 11.47 0.33
N TYR A 114 7.70 10.40 0.68
CA TYR A 114 8.07 10.08 2.07
C TYR A 114 6.87 10.10 3.03
N GLY A 115 5.70 9.64 2.57
CA GLY A 115 4.47 9.64 3.36
C GLY A 115 3.67 10.95 3.35
N PHE A 116 4.21 12.05 2.82
CA PHE A 116 3.46 13.30 2.68
C PHE A 116 2.62 13.31 1.42
N ALA A 117 1.30 13.54 1.55
CA ALA A 117 0.43 13.78 0.42
C ALA A 117 0.75 15.15 -0.20
N ILE A 118 1.41 15.15 -1.36
CA ILE A 118 1.80 16.36 -2.08
C ILE A 118 0.60 16.97 -2.78
N THR A 119 -0.15 16.11 -3.48
CA THR A 119 -1.38 16.48 -4.13
C THR A 119 -2.41 15.40 -3.86
N TYR A 120 -3.68 15.80 -3.80
CA TYR A 120 -4.78 14.87 -3.84
C TYR A 120 -6.04 15.52 -4.40
N ARG A 121 -6.92 14.69 -4.91
CA ARG A 121 -8.32 15.01 -5.15
C ARG A 121 -9.16 13.86 -4.62
N GLU A 122 -10.28 14.20 -4.01
CA GLU A 122 -11.22 13.25 -3.45
C GLU A 122 -12.61 13.55 -4.00
N TRP A 123 -13.31 12.48 -4.38
CA TRP A 123 -14.65 12.55 -4.92
C TRP A 123 -15.60 11.74 -4.06
N ASP A 124 -16.87 12.13 -4.06
CA ASP A 124 -17.94 11.27 -3.54
C ASP A 124 -18.32 10.16 -4.54
N ILE A 125 -19.26 9.30 -4.14
CA ILE A 125 -19.68 8.13 -4.92
C ILE A 125 -20.31 8.50 -6.28
N GLU A 126 -20.87 9.70 -6.38
CA GLU A 126 -21.48 10.26 -7.61
C GLU A 126 -20.43 10.93 -8.52
N GLY A 127 -19.17 10.98 -8.08
CA GLY A 127 -18.05 11.59 -8.82
C GLY A 127 -17.96 13.11 -8.64
N VAL A 128 -18.63 13.68 -7.64
CA VAL A 128 -18.50 15.11 -7.32
C VAL A 128 -17.22 15.33 -6.52
N LEU A 129 -16.39 16.29 -6.94
CA LEU A 129 -15.17 16.65 -6.22
C LEU A 129 -15.55 17.26 -4.87
N ILE A 130 -15.08 16.66 -3.77
CA ILE A 130 -15.39 17.10 -2.40
C ILE A 130 -14.19 17.72 -1.70
N ASN A 131 -12.97 17.42 -2.12
CA ASN A 131 -11.76 17.92 -1.49
C ASN A 131 -10.58 17.88 -2.46
N GLU A 132 -9.65 18.84 -2.34
CA GLU A 132 -8.41 18.81 -3.10
C GLU A 132 -7.25 19.53 -2.39
N LYS A 133 -6.05 19.06 -2.71
CA LYS A 133 -4.78 19.71 -2.41
C LYS A 133 -3.94 19.71 -3.67
N LEU A 134 -3.53 20.89 -4.09
CA LEU A 134 -2.80 21.07 -5.36
C LEU A 134 -1.29 21.08 -5.19
N GLU A 135 -0.80 21.31 -3.97
CA GLU A 135 0.63 21.28 -3.65
C GLU A 135 0.88 21.00 -2.17
N ALA A 136 2.13 20.60 -1.86
CA ALA A 136 2.62 20.45 -0.50
C ALA A 136 2.67 21.81 0.22
N SER A 137 2.41 21.80 1.52
CA SER A 137 2.67 22.92 2.40
C SER A 137 4.17 23.20 2.53
N GLU A 138 4.53 24.41 2.97
CA GLU A 138 5.93 24.79 3.20
C GLU A 138 6.64 23.88 4.22
N PHE A 139 5.90 23.39 5.22
CA PHE A 139 6.44 22.41 6.16
C PHE A 139 6.80 21.09 5.46
N GLU A 140 5.89 20.55 4.64
CA GLU A 140 6.11 19.30 3.91
C GLU A 140 7.25 19.45 2.90
N LYS A 141 7.29 20.56 2.14
CA LYS A 141 8.41 20.87 1.22
C LYS A 141 9.75 20.83 1.95
N LYS A 142 9.87 21.52 3.09
CA LYS A 142 11.09 21.53 3.92
C LYS A 142 11.48 20.13 4.42
N MET A 143 10.50 19.31 4.81
CA MET A 143 10.75 17.96 5.28
C MET A 143 11.21 17.04 4.13
N ILE A 144 10.59 17.17 2.95
CA ILE A 144 10.96 16.42 1.74
C ILE A 144 12.39 16.76 1.32
N GLU A 145 12.77 18.03 1.28
CA GLU A 145 14.14 18.46 0.96
C GLU A 145 15.16 17.87 1.93
N LYS A 146 14.84 17.87 3.23
CA LYS A 146 15.68 17.28 4.28
C LYS A 146 15.86 15.77 4.07
N TYR A 147 14.83 15.06 3.63
CA TYR A 147 14.90 13.62 3.36
C TYR A 147 15.64 13.30 2.06
N ASP A 148 15.44 14.08 0.99
CA ASP A 148 16.19 13.97 -0.26
C ASP A 148 17.70 14.14 -0.03
N ALA A 149 18.10 15.08 0.84
CA ALA A 149 19.50 15.30 1.18
C ALA A 149 20.16 14.12 1.92
N ARG A 150 19.38 13.26 2.59
CA ARG A 150 19.87 12.06 3.30
C ARG A 150 19.91 10.81 2.44
N ALA A 151 19.23 10.83 1.29
CA ALA A 151 19.17 9.70 0.37
C ALA A 151 20.33 9.68 -0.64
N LYS A 152 21.17 10.74 -0.65
CA LYS A 152 22.42 10.85 -1.41
C LYS A 152 23.60 10.39 -0.56
#